data_AF-A0A963YWN6-F1
#
_entry.id   AF-A0A963YWN6-F1
#
_cell.length_a   1.000
_cell.length_b   1.000
_cell.length_c   1.000
_cell.angle_alpha   90.00
_cell.angle_beta   90.00
_cell.angle_gamma   90.00
#
_symmetry.space_group_name_H-M   'P 1'
#
loop_
_entity.id
_entity.type
_entity.pdbx_description
1 polymer ?
#
loop_
_entity_poly.entity_id
_entity_poly.type
_entity_poly.pdbx_seq_one_letter_code
_entity_poly.pdbx_strand_id
1 'polypeptide(L)'
;MCYFRTQTKLAHRTLTEYPLRELFNALRYVIRYGIAWRAMPNDLPPWHAVHQQAHRWLAAGCFETLAQDLRAVLRLAAGRQGEPTAAIMDSRTLRSTPESGTRAGYDG
;
A
#
# COMPACT_ATOMS: atom_id res chain seq x y z
N MET A 1 -7.96 17.87 20.08
CA MET A 1 -7.67 18.37 18.71
C MET A 1 -6.22 18.84 18.52
N CYS A 2 -5.26 18.43 19.38
CA CYS A 2 -3.86 18.91 19.32
C CYS A 2 -2.83 17.90 18.77
N TYR A 3 -3.23 16.65 18.52
CA TYR A 3 -2.30 15.57 18.15
C TYR A 3 -1.99 15.49 16.64
N PHE A 4 -2.88 15.99 15.78
CA PHE A 4 -2.77 15.83 14.33
C PHE A 4 -1.79 16.83 13.68
N ARG A 5 -1.63 18.01 14.29
CA ARG A 5 -0.79 19.11 13.75
C ARG A 5 0.69 18.95 14.07
N THR A 6 1.04 18.26 15.15
CA THR A 6 2.43 17.91 15.49
C THR A 6 2.94 16.75 14.63
N GLN A 7 2.05 15.83 14.24
CA GLN A 7 2.39 14.67 13.41
C GLN A 7 2.85 15.07 12.00
N THR A 8 2.27 16.12 11.42
CA THR A 8 2.64 16.64 10.08
C THR A 8 4.02 17.31 10.06
N LYS A 9 4.40 18.03 11.11
CA LYS A 9 5.72 18.66 11.23
C LYS A 9 6.84 17.65 11.51
N LEU A 10 6.56 16.61 12.30
CA LEU A 10 7.49 15.52 12.55
C LEU A 10 7.64 14.61 11.31
N ALA A 11 6.54 14.34 10.60
CA ALA A 11 6.51 13.56 9.36
C ALA A 11 7.43 14.10 8.26
N HIS A 12 7.44 15.42 8.07
CA HIS A 12 8.29 16.03 7.04
C HIS A 12 9.78 15.92 7.36
N ARG A 13 10.15 15.81 8.64
CA ARG A 13 11.54 15.75 9.10
C ARG A 13 12.09 14.32 9.11
N THR A 14 11.27 13.34 9.48
CA THR A 14 11.69 11.92 9.55
C THR A 14 11.82 11.27 8.17
N LEU A 15 11.01 11.67 7.19
CA LEU A 15 11.09 11.10 5.82
C LEU A 15 12.36 11.50 5.06
N THR A 16 13.07 12.55 5.51
CA THR A 16 14.34 12.97 4.92
C THR A 16 15.54 12.23 5.52
N GLU A 17 15.36 11.59 6.68
CA GLU A 17 16.43 10.95 7.44
C GLU A 17 16.66 9.49 7.00
N TYR A 18 15.64 8.83 6.44
CA TYR A 18 15.73 7.46 5.96
C TYR A 18 15.73 7.39 4.43
N PRO A 19 16.63 6.60 3.81
CA PRO A 19 16.59 6.38 2.37
C PRO A 19 15.29 5.66 1.97
N LEU A 20 14.72 6.03 0.81
CA LEU A 20 13.46 5.45 0.31
C LEU A 20 13.49 3.93 0.21
N ARG A 21 14.66 3.36 -0.09
CA ARG A 21 14.88 1.91 -0.16
C ARG A 21 14.64 1.22 1.18
N GLU A 22 15.05 1.83 2.29
CA GLU A 22 14.83 1.25 3.62
C GLU A 22 13.36 1.33 4.03
N LEU A 23 12.70 2.46 3.75
CA LEU A 23 11.25 2.59 3.95
C LEU A 23 10.48 1.55 3.14
N PHE A 24 10.89 1.30 1.89
CA PHE A 24 10.28 0.27 1.05
C PHE A 24 10.56 -1.14 1.57
N ASN A 25 11.78 -1.43 2.03
CA ASN A 25 12.11 -2.71 2.65
C ASN A 25 11.27 -2.98 3.90
N ALA A 26 11.07 -1.96 4.73
CA ALA A 26 10.23 -2.06 5.93
C ALA A 26 8.75 -2.28 5.56
N LEU A 27 8.24 -1.56 4.56
CA LEU A 27 6.89 -1.79 4.03
C LEU A 27 6.74 -3.23 3.51
N ARG A 28 7.73 -3.72 2.75
CA ARG A 28 7.74 -5.10 2.24
C ARG A 28 7.73 -6.12 3.38
N TYR A 29 8.45 -5.85 4.47
CA TYR A 29 8.45 -6.70 5.66
C TYR A 29 7.05 -6.79 6.27
N VAL A 30 6.38 -5.65 6.49
CA VAL A 30 5.01 -5.61 7.02
C VAL A 30 4.04 -6.39 6.13
N ILE A 31 4.09 -6.17 4.80
CA ILE A 31 3.20 -6.85 3.84
C ILE A 31 3.47 -8.36 3.78
N ARG A 32 4.74 -8.78 3.80
CA ARG A 32 5.13 -10.20 3.68
C ARG A 32 4.72 -11.02 4.90
N TYR A 33 4.88 -10.46 6.10
CA TYR A 33 4.63 -11.19 7.35
C TYR A 33 3.27 -10.87 7.97
N GLY A 34 2.54 -9.88 7.46
CA GLY A 34 1.22 -9.49 7.97
C GLY A 34 1.25 -8.99 9.42
N ILE A 35 2.38 -8.44 9.87
CA ILE A 35 2.54 -8.00 11.25
C ILE A 35 1.81 -6.67 11.51
N ALA A 36 1.39 -6.46 12.75
CA ALA A 36 0.89 -5.15 13.18
C ALA A 36 1.99 -4.10 13.07
N TRP A 37 1.65 -2.89 12.59
CA TRP A 37 2.61 -1.78 12.42
C TRP A 37 3.43 -1.48 13.69
N ARG A 38 2.81 -1.58 14.87
CA ARG A 38 3.46 -1.33 16.17
C ARG A 38 4.37 -2.47 16.64
N ALA A 39 4.28 -3.64 16.01
CA ALA A 39 5.12 -4.82 16.30
C ALA A 39 6.34 -4.91 15.36
N MET A 40 6.60 -3.86 14.58
CA MET A 40 7.73 -3.83 13.66
C MET A 40 9.07 -3.78 14.43
N PRO A 41 10.09 -4.54 13.99
CA PRO A 41 11.39 -4.56 14.67
C PRO A 41 12.08 -3.20 14.61
N ASN A 42 12.87 -2.90 15.64
CA ASN A 42 13.59 -1.62 15.78
C ASN A 42 14.80 -1.47 14.84
N ASP A 43 15.23 -2.55 14.18
CA ASP A 43 16.30 -2.52 13.17
C ASP A 43 15.85 -1.87 11.85
N LEU A 44 14.54 -1.69 11.68
CA LEU A 44 13.93 -1.00 10.55
C LEU A 44 13.59 0.45 10.92
N PRO A 45 13.46 1.37 9.92
CA PRO A 45 12.97 2.71 10.15
C PRO A 45 11.67 2.69 10.97
N PRO A 46 11.40 3.69 11.83
CA PRO A 46 10.30 3.62 12.76
C PRO A 46 8.95 3.53 12.03
N TRP A 47 8.02 2.74 12.59
CA TRP A 47 6.77 2.36 11.93
C TRP A 47 5.92 3.55 11.45
N HIS A 48 5.98 4.69 12.15
CA HIS A 48 5.22 5.89 11.77
C HIS A 48 5.74 6.51 10.46
N ALA A 49 7.05 6.49 10.23
CA ALA A 49 7.66 7.00 9.01
C ALA A 49 7.32 6.09 7.82
N VAL A 50 7.42 4.77 8.03
CA VAL A 50 7.05 3.77 7.01
C VAL A 50 5.57 3.88 6.65
N HIS A 51 4.69 3.99 7.66
CA HIS A 51 3.26 4.13 7.45
C HIS A 51 2.88 5.40 6.69
N GLN A 52 3.49 6.54 7.05
CA GLN A 52 3.24 7.81 6.36
C GLN A 52 3.73 7.77 4.91
N GLN A 53 4.91 7.20 4.66
CA GLN A 53 5.43 7.07 3.31
C GLN A 53 4.58 6.11 2.48
N ALA A 54 4.15 4.98 3.05
CA ALA A 54 3.24 4.05 2.40
C ALA A 54 1.92 4.73 2.01
N HIS A 55 1.35 5.55 2.90
CA HIS A 55 0.17 6.36 2.58
C HIS A 55 0.42 7.35 1.45
N ARG A 56 1.59 7.99 1.40
CA ARG A 56 1.96 8.89 0.29
C ARG A 56 2.04 8.14 -1.04
N TRP A 57 2.65 6.96 -1.06
CA TRP A 57 2.72 6.12 -2.26
C TRP A 57 1.34 5.64 -2.73
N LEU A 58 0.47 5.25 -1.80
CA LEU A 58 -0.90 4.86 -2.10
C LEU A 58 -1.71 6.05 -2.64
N ALA A 59 -1.62 7.21 -1.99
CA ALA A 59 -2.31 8.42 -2.45
C ALA A 59 -1.81 8.91 -3.82
N ALA A 60 -0.54 8.66 -4.13
CA ALA A 60 0.05 8.99 -5.42
C ALA A 60 -0.20 7.92 -6.51
N GLY A 61 -0.86 6.80 -6.18
CA GLY A 61 -1.11 5.72 -7.13
C GLY A 61 0.15 4.99 -7.62
N CYS A 62 1.24 5.04 -6.84
CA CYS A 62 2.54 4.55 -7.30
C CYS A 62 2.54 3.05 -7.61
N PHE A 63 1.76 2.26 -6.88
CA PHE A 63 1.69 0.81 -7.07
C PHE A 63 0.87 0.45 -8.32
N GLU A 64 -0.18 1.21 -8.60
CA GLU A 64 -1.02 1.12 -9.78
C GLU A 64 -0.19 1.44 -11.03
N THR A 65 0.57 2.55 -11.00
CA THR A 65 1.50 2.91 -12.07
C THR A 65 2.56 1.82 -12.27
N LEU A 66 3.19 1.33 -11.20
CA LEU A 66 4.20 0.28 -11.30
C LEU A 66 3.65 -1.02 -11.87
N ALA A 67 2.43 -1.42 -11.47
CA ALA A 67 1.76 -2.59 -12.02
C ALA A 67 1.42 -2.39 -13.51
N GLN A 68 1.02 -1.19 -13.91
CA GLN A 68 0.73 -0.86 -15.29
C GLN A 68 1.99 -0.90 -16.16
N ASP A 69 3.08 -0.29 -15.69
CA ASP A 69 4.37 -0.28 -16.39
C ASP A 69 4.91 -1.70 -16.56
N LEU A 70 4.86 -2.52 -15.49
CA LEU A 70 5.29 -3.92 -15.56
C LEU A 70 4.45 -4.72 -16.57
N ARG A 71 3.12 -4.50 -16.61
CA ARG A 71 2.25 -5.13 -17.62
C ARG A 71 2.64 -4.70 -19.02
N ALA A 72 2.92 -3.43 -19.25
CA ALA A 72 3.35 -2.92 -20.55
C ALA A 72 4.68 -3.57 -20.99
N VAL A 73 5.67 -3.63 -20.11
CA VAL A 73 6.97 -4.28 -20.37
C VAL A 73 6.80 -5.76 -20.72
N LEU A 74 6.00 -6.50 -19.93
CA LEU A 74 5.74 -7.92 -20.19
C LEU A 74 5.02 -8.15 -21.52
N ARG A 75 4.12 -7.24 -21.93
CA ARG A 75 3.44 -7.32 -23.22
C ARG A 75 4.39 -7.06 -24.39
N LEU A 76 5.25 -6.04 -24.28
CA LEU A 76 6.28 -5.75 -25.27
C LEU A 76 7.26 -6.92 -25.41
N ALA A 77 7.70 -7.51 -24.30
CA ALA A 77 8.55 -8.70 -24.31
C ALA A 77 7.88 -9.91 -24.98
N ALA A 78 6.55 -10.01 -24.92
CA ALA A 78 5.76 -11.02 -25.60
C ALA A 78 5.39 -10.67 -27.06
N GLY A 79 5.98 -9.61 -27.63
CA GLY A 79 5.72 -9.17 -29.00
C GLY A 79 4.34 -8.56 -29.23
N ARG A 80 3.65 -8.13 -28.18
CA ARG A 80 2.31 -7.52 -28.24
C ARG A 80 2.39 -6.01 -28.03
N GLN A 81 1.38 -5.28 -28.51
CA GLN A 81 1.22 -3.85 -28.25
C GLN A 81 1.12 -3.57 -26.74
N GLY A 82 1.75 -2.48 -26.30
CA GLY A 82 1.88 -2.12 -24.88
C GLY A 82 0.54 -1.87 -24.18
N GLU A 83 -0.44 -1.32 -24.90
CA GLU A 83 -1.80 -1.18 -24.39
C GLU A 83 -2.60 -2.50 -24.51
N PRO A 84 -3.33 -2.89 -23.45
CA PRO A 84 -4.18 -4.06 -23.49
C PRO A 84 -5.48 -3.78 -24.25
N THR A 85 -5.84 -4.67 -25.18
CA THR A 85 -7.15 -4.64 -25.86
C THR A 85 -8.30 -5.12 -24.95
N ALA A 86 -7.99 -5.83 -23.85
CA ALA A 86 -8.96 -6.32 -22.86
C ALA A 86 -8.36 -6.33 -21.45
N ALA A 87 -9.16 -5.98 -20.44
CA ALA A 87 -8.78 -5.99 -19.02
C ALA A 87 -9.67 -6.97 -18.24
N ILE A 88 -9.07 -7.82 -17.41
CA ILE A 88 -9.79 -8.72 -16.50
C ILE A 88 -9.89 -8.01 -15.15
N MET A 89 -11.11 -7.68 -14.72
CA MET A 89 -11.39 -7.16 -13.39
C MET A 89 -11.90 -8.30 -12.52
N ASP A 90 -11.07 -8.76 -11.59
CA ASP A 90 -11.44 -9.76 -10.59
C ASP A 90 -11.68 -9.07 -9.24
N SER A 91 -12.92 -9.11 -8.74
CA SER A 91 -13.27 -8.59 -7.41
C SER A 91 -13.37 -9.75 -6.43
N ARG A 92 -12.50 -9.74 -5.42
CA ARG A 92 -12.56 -10.73 -4.34
C ARG A 92 -13.34 -10.15 -3.17
N THR A 93 -14.51 -10.71 -2.89
CA THR A 93 -15.27 -10.39 -1.66
C THR A 93 -14.51 -10.95 -0.45
N LEU A 94 -13.94 -10.07 0.37
CA LEU A 94 -13.45 -10.44 1.69
C LEU A 94 -14.65 -10.59 2.62
N ARG A 95 -14.80 -11.75 3.24
CA ARG A 95 -15.84 -12.00 4.25
C ARG A 95 -15.65 -11.04 5.41
N SER A 96 -16.65 -10.20 5.67
CA SER A 96 -16.71 -9.40 6.89
C SER A 96 -16.78 -10.34 8.11
N THR A 97 -16.09 -9.98 9.18
CA THR A 97 -16.31 -10.57 10.52
C THR A 97 -17.75 -10.26 10.96
N PRO A 98 -18.46 -11.22 11.58
CA PRO A 98 -19.87 -11.06 11.94
C PRO A 98 -20.00 -10.18 13.20
N GLU A 99 -19.72 -8.88 13.07
CA GLU A 99 -20.04 -7.88 14.09
C GLU A 99 -20.64 -6.63 13.41
N SER A 100 -21.79 -6.80 12.76
CA SER A 100 -22.74 -5.71 12.54
C SER A 100 -24.13 -6.30 12.31
N GLY A 101 -25.14 -5.70 12.96
CA GLY A 101 -26.46 -6.28 13.24
C GLY A 101 -27.31 -6.79 12.07
N THR A 102 -28.36 -7.50 12.49
CA THR A 102 -29.49 -8.21 11.87
C THR A 102 -30.09 -7.72 10.53
N ARG A 103 -29.32 -7.27 9.53
CA ARG A 103 -29.86 -7.05 8.17
C ARG A 103 -28.83 -7.40 7.11
N ALA A 104 -28.57 -8.69 6.96
CA ALA A 104 -28.04 -9.25 5.72
C ALA A 104 -29.18 -9.26 4.67
N GLY A 105 -29.21 -8.25 3.82
CA GLY A 105 -29.98 -8.31 2.58
C GLY A 105 -29.18 -9.09 1.54
N TYR A 106 -29.70 -10.23 1.11
CA TYR A 106 -29.31 -10.89 -0.13
C TYR A 106 -30.17 -10.28 -1.25
N ASP A 107 -29.55 -9.72 -2.29
CA ASP A 107 -30.16 -9.68 -3.62
C ASP A 107 -29.42 -10.68 -4.52
N GLY A 108 -30.20 -11.32 -5.39
CA GLY A 108 -29.74 -12.25 -6.42
C GLY A 108 -30.11 -11.71 -7.80
#